data_AF-A0A8T4QZ13-F1
#
_entry.id   AF-A0A8T4QZ13-F1
#
_cell.length_a   1.000
_cell.length_b   1.000
_cell.length_c   1.000
_cell.angle_alpha   90.00
_cell.angle_beta   90.00
_cell.angle_gamma   90.00
#
_symmetry.space_group_name_H-M   'P 1'
#
loop_
_entity.id
_entity.type
_entity.pdbx_description
1 polymer ?
#
loop_
_entity_poly.entity_id
_entity_poly.type
_entity_poly.pdbx_seq_one_letter_code
_entity_poly.pdbx_strand_id
1 'polypeptide(L)' 'MATTIQVSEDLLMELRNRKMYNRESYEELIWDLIEDTEELSEETKRNILLAEEEFRQGKVHTLAKVKKELGL' A
#
# COMPACT_ATOMS: atom_id res chain seq x y z
N MET A 1 -11.77 17.63 -10.29
CA MET A 1 -12.35 17.59 -11.65
C MET A 1 -12.09 16.20 -12.19
N ALA A 2 -13.10 15.51 -12.71
CA ALA A 2 -12.93 14.20 -13.32
C ALA A 2 -12.62 14.35 -14.81
N THR A 3 -11.74 13.50 -15.33
CA THR A 3 -11.50 13.32 -16.76
C THR A 3 -12.02 11.95 -17.18
N THR A 4 -12.11 11.69 -18.49
CA THR A 4 -12.53 10.39 -19.02
C THR A 4 -11.34 9.67 -19.62
N ILE A 5 -11.21 8.38 -19.30
CA ILE A 5 -10.31 7.44 -19.98
C ILE A 5 -11.16 6.44 -20.77
N GLN A 6 -10.64 5.96 -21.90
CA GLN A 6 -11.29 4.93 -22.70
C GLN A 6 -10.64 3.58 -22.39
N VAL A 7 -11.44 2.54 -22.26
CA VAL A 7 -11.02 1.16 -21.98
C VAL A 7 -11.82 0.18 -22.84
N SER A 8 -11.29 -1.01 -23.11
CA SER A 8 -12.06 -2.06 -23.77
C SER A 8 -13.14 -2.64 -22.85
N GLU A 9 -14.16 -3.27 -23.44
CA GLU A 9 -15.20 -3.98 -22.68
C GLU A 9 -14.61 -5.09 -21.80
N ASP A 10 -13.62 -5.81 -22.32
CA ASP A 10 -12.90 -6.86 -21.59
C ASP A 10 -12.19 -6.31 -20.34
N LEU A 11 -11.48 -5.17 -20.48
CA LEU A 11 -10.81 -4.54 -19.34
C LEU A 11 -11.83 -4.04 -18.32
N LEU A 12 -12.94 -3.44 -18.76
CA LEU A 12 -14.00 -3.00 -17.84
C LEU A 12 -14.59 -4.16 -17.04
N MET A 13 -14.78 -5.32 -17.69
CA MET A 13 -15.29 -6.52 -17.03
C MET A 13 -14.28 -7.07 -16.00
N GLU A 14 -12.99 -7.06 -16.34
CA GLU A 14 -11.93 -7.47 -15.42
C GLU A 14 -11.84 -6.53 -14.20
N LEU A 15 -11.87 -5.20 -14.42
CA LEU A 15 -11.87 -4.21 -13.33
C LEU A 15 -13.08 -4.37 -12.41
N ARG A 16 -14.25 -4.77 -12.94
CA ARG A 16 -15.44 -5.05 -12.14
C ARG A 16 -15.24 -6.27 -11.24
N ASN A 17 -14.62 -7.33 -11.77
CA ASN A 17 -14.36 -8.56 -11.01
C ASN A 17 -13.30 -8.38 -9.93
N ARG A 18 -12.38 -7.42 -10.11
CA ARG A 18 -11.34 -7.10 -9.13
C ARG A 18 -11.81 -6.23 -7.97
N LYS A 19 -13.05 -5.72 -7.98
CA LYS A 19 -13.53 -4.89 -6.89
C LYS A 19 -13.57 -5.66 -5.57
N MET A 20 -12.95 -5.11 -4.54
CA MET A 20 -12.91 -5.73 -3.21
C MET A 20 -14.24 -5.57 -2.46
N TYR A 21 -15.00 -4.51 -2.79
CA TYR A 21 -16.32 -4.25 -2.19
C TYR A 21 -17.25 -3.51 -3.16
N ASN A 22 -18.56 -3.64 -2.93
CA ASN A 22 -19.61 -3.18 -3.86
C ASN A 22 -19.58 -1.67 -4.20
N ARG A 23 -18.96 -0.83 -3.36
CA ARG A 23 -18.94 0.62 -3.51
C ARG A 23 -17.57 1.19 -3.87
N GLU A 24 -16.59 0.33 -4.12
CA GLU A 24 -15.27 0.75 -4.56
C GLU A 24 -15.36 1.44 -5.92
N SER A 25 -14.76 2.61 -6.03
CA SER A 25 -14.69 3.35 -7.29
C SER A 25 -13.65 2.72 -8.22
N TYR A 26 -13.79 2.94 -9.52
CA TYR A 26 -12.73 2.53 -10.45
C TYR A 26 -11.46 3.36 -10.26
N GLU A 27 -11.56 4.57 -9.71
CA GLU A 27 -10.38 5.40 -9.40
C GLU A 27 -9.55 4.78 -8.28
N GLU A 28 -10.17 4.41 -7.15
CA GLU A 28 -9.50 3.71 -6.05
C GLU A 28 -8.84 2.42 -6.55
N LEU A 29 -9.62 1.57 -7.23
CA LEU A 29 -9.11 0.29 -7.74
C LEU A 29 -7.96 0.48 -8.76
N ILE A 30 -8.01 1.50 -9.62
CA ILE A 30 -6.91 1.76 -10.57
C ILE A 30 -5.67 2.28 -9.85
N TRP A 31 -5.83 3.13 -8.83
CA TRP A 31 -4.70 3.62 -8.04
C TRP A 31 -4.02 2.50 -7.26
N ASP A 32 -4.79 1.62 -6.61
CA ASP A 32 -4.24 0.46 -5.90
C ASP A 32 -3.44 -0.45 -6.85
N LEU A 33 -3.93 -0.67 -8.07
CA LEU A 33 -3.22 -1.44 -9.10
C LEU A 33 -1.95 -0.74 -9.62
N ILE A 34 -1.91 0.59 -9.60
CA ILE A 34 -0.73 1.37 -9.99
C ILE A 34 0.29 1.39 -8.85
N GLU A 35 -0.14 1.47 -7.60
CA GLU A 35 0.72 1.50 -6.41
C GLU A 35 1.70 0.31 -6.38
N ASP A 36 1.23 -0.88 -6.77
CA ASP A 36 2.08 -2.08 -6.89
C ASP A 36 3.22 -1.93 -7.93
N THR A 37 3.06 -1.03 -8.90
CA THR A 37 4.07 -0.72 -9.91
C THR A 37 4.93 0.49 -9.56
N GLU A 38 4.53 1.28 -8.57
CA GLU A 38 5.33 2.38 -8.07
C GLU A 38 6.44 1.84 -7.17
N GLU A 39 7.69 2.20 -7.48
CA GLU A 39 8.81 1.84 -6.64
C GLU A 39 8.65 2.51 -5.27
N LEU A 40 9.00 1.81 -4.19
CA LEU A 40 8.98 2.36 -2.83
C LEU A 40 9.57 3.76 -2.82
N SER A 41 8.90 4.71 -2.16
CA SER A 41 9.43 6.07 -2.06
C SER A 41 10.87 6.06 -1.54
N GLU A 42 11.68 7.04 -1.94
CA GLU A 42 13.06 7.15 -1.45
C GLU A 42 13.14 7.26 0.08
N GLU A 43 12.09 7.81 0.71
CA GLU A 43 11.96 7.82 2.17
C GLU A 43 11.73 6.40 2.72
N THR A 44 10.82 5.64 2.12
CA THR A 44 10.55 4.25 2.50
C THR A 44 11.81 3.40 2.37
N LYS A 45 12.56 3.53 1.27
CA LYS A 45 13.85 2.84 1.07
C LYS A 45 14.85 3.19 2.18
N ARG A 46 15.00 4.48 2.53
CA ARG A 46 15.87 4.91 3.64
C ARG A 46 15.43 4.32 4.98
N ASN A 47 14.13 4.29 5.26
CA ASN A 47 13.60 3.75 6.51
C ASN A 47 13.85 2.24 6.62
N ILE A 48 13.74 1.49 5.52
CA ILE A 48 14.09 0.07 5.49
C ILE A 48 15.56 -0.15 5.83
N LEU A 49 16.47 0.62 5.21
CA LEU A 49 17.91 0.52 5.49
C LEU A 49 18.24 0.83 6.96
N LEU A 50 17.59 1.83 7.54
CA LEU A 50 17.74 2.16 8.96
C LEU A 50 17.23 1.03 9.85
N ALA A 51 16.05 0.48 9.55
CA ALA A 51 15.44 -0.61 10.31
C ALA A 51 16.29 -1.88 10.26
N GLU A 52 16.90 -2.20 9.12
CA GLU A 52 17.85 -3.32 9.00
C GLU A 52 19.08 -3.13 9.89
N GLU A 53 19.64 -1.91 9.94
CA GLU A 53 20.79 -1.62 10.78
C GLU A 53 20.43 -1.67 12.27
N GLU A 54 19.28 -1.13 12.66
CA GLU A 54 18.76 -1.24 14.03
C GLU A 54 18.54 -2.70 14.44
N PHE A 55 18.00 -3.52 13.53
CA PHE A 55 17.84 -4.95 13.75
C PHE A 55 19.19 -5.66 13.98
N ARG A 56 20.20 -5.37 13.15
CA ARG A 56 21.56 -5.92 13.32
C ARG A 56 22.19 -5.49 14.65
N GLN A 57 21.89 -4.28 15.12
CA GLN A 57 22.33 -3.75 16.42
C GLN A 57 21.50 -4.27 17.60
N GLY A 58 20.46 -5.09 17.35
CA GLY A 58 19.58 -5.63 18.39
C GLY A 58 18.59 -4.61 18.97
N LYS A 59 18.40 -3.45 18.32
CA LYS A 59 17.45 -2.40 18.71
C LYS A 59 16.03 -2.77 18.29
N VAL A 60 15.53 -3.89 18.80
CA VAL A 60 14.19 -4.39 18.49
C VAL A 60 13.22 -4.16 19.66
N HIS A 61 11.96 -3.88 19.34
CA HIS A 61 10.89 -3.81 20.33
C HIS A 61 10.05 -5.08 20.28
N THR A 62 9.73 -5.65 21.43
CA THR A 62 8.74 -6.73 21.50
C THR A 62 7.34 -6.15 21.39
N LEU A 63 6.41 -6.91 20.80
CA LEU A 63 5.01 -6.48 20.69
C LEU A 63 4.41 -6.08 22.05
N ALA A 64 4.76 -6.79 23.13
CA ALA A 64 4.33 -6.47 24.49
C ALA A 64 4.86 -5.10 24.97
N LYS A 65 6.13 -4.77 24.67
CA LYS A 65 6.71 -3.46 24.99
C LYS A 65 6.02 -2.34 24.20
N VAL A 66 5.80 -2.54 22.90
CA VAL A 66 5.12 -1.56 22.04
C VAL A 66 3.69 -1.31 22.51
N LYS A 67 2.92 -2.36 22.82
CA LYS A 67 1.56 -2.23 23.36
C LYS A 67 1.54 -1.38 24.63
N LYS A 68 2.47 -1.64 25.56
CA LYS A 68 2.61 -0.85 26.78
C LYS A 68 2.98 0.62 26.51
N GLU A 69 3.87 0.89 25.56
CA GLU A 69 4.26 2.25 25.16
C GLU A 69 3.11 3.03 24.50
N LEU A 70 2.23 2.32 23.78
CA LEU A 70 1.06 2.89 23.09
C LEU A 70 -0.22 2.90 23.92
N GLY A 71 -0.20 2.35 25.14
CA GLY A 71 -1.37 2.26 26.02
C GLY A 71 -2.45 1.26 25.54
N LEU A 72 -2.04 0.22 24.81
CA LEU A 72 -2.88 -0.85 24.24
C LEU A 72 -2.77 -2.17 25.02
#